data_AF-A0A1S8CB88-F1
#
_entry.id   AF-A0A1S8CB88-F1
#
_cell.length_a   1.000
_cell.length_b   1.000
_cell.length_c   1.000
_cell.angle_alpha   90.00
_cell.angle_beta   90.00
_cell.angle_gamma   90.00
#
_symmetry.space_group_name_H-M   'P 1'
#
loop_
_entity.id
_entity.type
_entity.pdbx_description
1 polymer ?
#
loop_
_entity_poly.entity_id
_entity_poly.type
_entity_poly.pdbx_seq_one_letter_code
_entity_poly.pdbx_strand_id
1 'polypeptide(L)'
;QDRPADPRANWSGDWWSTPVLAGLVVTTGLLPGRTAAPVPAATRLLLVEDELSWETAATWPVPVPDWARVLEITGPQDWVDLVLRHPLDVTASRRHDWWRATGAVGPLLIPDWSAVAGEFEAVHLTVDGYLSTAGRALPADRVGTPGWTVLAGWDPDATWWLTDLFELGEQVNWRRRDDEPPRWTPA
;
A
#
# COMPACT_ATOMS: atom_id res chain seq x y z
N GLN A 1 15.48 3.13 23.44
CA GLN A 1 15.53 1.86 24.19
C GLN A 1 15.85 0.76 23.20
N ASP A 2 16.81 -0.12 23.50
CA ASP A 2 17.10 -1.26 22.62
C ASP A 2 15.93 -2.25 22.66
N ARG A 3 15.29 -2.44 21.51
CA ARG A 3 14.20 -3.40 21.35
C ARG A 3 14.77 -4.83 21.57
N PRO A 4 14.06 -5.80 22.19
CA PRO A 4 14.60 -7.13 22.51
C PRO A 4 15.04 -7.94 21.27
N ALA A 5 16.26 -8.48 21.22
CA ALA A 5 16.75 -9.16 20.02
C ALA A 5 15.99 -10.45 19.63
N ASP A 6 15.41 -11.17 20.60
CA ASP A 6 14.60 -12.37 20.33
C ASP A 6 13.31 -11.98 19.61
N PRO A 7 13.08 -12.41 18.35
CA PRO A 7 11.86 -12.06 17.61
C PRO A 7 10.58 -12.53 18.32
N ARG A 8 10.67 -13.55 19.19
CA ARG A 8 9.55 -14.11 19.97
C ARG A 8 9.15 -13.27 21.17
N ALA A 9 9.93 -12.25 21.54
CA ALA A 9 9.61 -11.40 22.67
C ALA A 9 8.21 -10.76 22.51
N ASN A 10 7.56 -10.49 23.64
CA ASN A 10 6.24 -9.83 23.63
C ASN A 10 6.35 -8.33 23.37
N TRP A 11 6.71 -7.98 22.14
CA TRP A 11 6.89 -6.63 21.64
C TRP A 11 6.10 -6.47 20.33
N SER A 12 5.52 -5.30 20.10
CA SER A 12 4.75 -4.97 18.90
C SER A 12 4.74 -3.45 18.67
N GLY A 13 4.29 -3.00 17.50
CA GLY A 13 3.96 -1.60 17.23
C GLY A 13 4.36 -1.09 15.84
N ASP A 14 5.09 -1.87 15.06
CA ASP A 14 5.64 -1.46 13.77
C ASP A 14 5.37 -2.55 12.71
N TRP A 15 4.23 -2.47 12.03
CA TRP A 15 3.82 -3.43 10.98
C TRP A 15 4.18 -2.97 9.56
N TRP A 16 3.99 -1.68 9.26
CA TRP A 16 3.98 -1.17 7.90
C TRP A 16 5.32 -1.21 7.18
N SER A 17 5.24 -1.54 5.90
CA SER A 17 6.29 -1.38 4.89
C SER A 17 6.07 -0.16 3.98
N THR A 18 4.88 0.45 4.04
CA THR A 18 4.47 1.64 3.28
C THR A 18 4.99 2.93 3.91
N PRO A 19 4.97 4.06 3.18
CA PRO A 19 5.34 5.37 3.72
C PRO A 19 4.24 6.02 4.57
N VAL A 20 3.41 5.24 5.28
CA VAL A 20 2.19 5.69 5.97
C VAL A 20 2.42 6.82 6.99
N LEU A 21 3.61 6.88 7.59
CA LEU A 21 3.94 7.90 8.60
C LEU A 21 4.37 9.25 8.01
N ALA A 22 4.47 9.36 6.68
CA ALA A 22 4.91 10.57 6.00
C ALA A 22 3.77 11.55 5.67
N GLY A 23 2.51 11.21 5.96
CA GLY A 23 1.37 12.10 5.70
C GLY A 23 1.09 12.35 4.21
N LEU A 24 1.49 11.41 3.37
CA LEU A 24 1.36 11.50 1.91
C LEU A 24 -0.08 11.33 1.45
N VAL A 25 -0.37 11.88 0.26
CA VAL A 25 -1.64 11.66 -0.42
C VAL A 25 -1.69 10.24 -0.97
N VAL A 26 -2.81 9.57 -0.72
CA VAL A 26 -3.09 8.24 -1.26
C VAL A 26 -4.33 8.30 -2.13
N THR A 27 -4.20 7.88 -3.38
CA THR A 27 -5.31 7.75 -4.32
C THR A 27 -5.54 6.29 -4.67
N THR A 28 -6.61 6.00 -5.41
CA THR A 28 -6.89 4.66 -5.91
C THR A 28 -7.50 4.75 -7.30
N GLY A 29 -7.37 3.69 -8.08
CA GLY A 29 -7.96 3.59 -9.40
C GLY A 29 -9.48 3.43 -9.35
N LEU A 30 -10.06 3.44 -10.54
CA LEU A 30 -11.46 3.14 -10.76
C LEU A 30 -11.60 1.64 -11.01
N LEU A 31 -12.50 0.96 -10.28
CA LEU A 31 -12.77 -0.47 -10.49
C LEU A 31 -13.92 -0.65 -11.51
N PRO A 32 -13.65 -1.20 -12.71
CA PRO A 32 -14.70 -1.40 -13.71
C PRO A 32 -15.68 -2.51 -13.31
N GLY A 33 -16.96 -2.36 -13.64
CA GLY A 33 -17.92 -3.47 -13.65
C GLY A 33 -18.47 -3.95 -12.29
N ARG A 34 -18.24 -3.21 -11.19
CA ARG A 34 -18.82 -3.53 -9.86
C ARG A 34 -19.72 -2.46 -9.24
N THR A 35 -19.99 -1.36 -9.95
CA THR A 35 -21.00 -0.38 -9.52
C THR A 35 -22.33 -0.63 -10.23
N ALA A 36 -23.44 -0.36 -9.53
CA ALA A 36 -24.76 -0.28 -10.17
C ALA A 36 -24.92 0.99 -11.03
N ALA A 37 -23.93 1.88 -10.99
CA ALA A 37 -23.90 3.12 -11.75
C ALA A 37 -23.23 2.88 -13.13
N PRO A 38 -23.62 3.65 -14.16
CA PRO A 38 -22.91 3.67 -15.44
C PRO A 38 -21.49 4.26 -15.34
N VAL A 39 -21.08 4.74 -14.15
CA VAL A 39 -19.78 5.33 -13.85
C VAL A 39 -19.00 4.40 -12.90
N PRO A 40 -17.72 4.08 -13.21
CA PRO A 40 -16.84 3.35 -12.30
C PRO A 40 -16.68 4.09 -10.95
N ALA A 41 -16.63 3.35 -9.83
CA ALA A 41 -16.30 3.92 -8.53
C ALA A 41 -14.81 3.68 -8.21
N ALA A 42 -14.26 4.55 -7.38
CA ALA A 42 -12.93 4.37 -6.81
C ALA A 42 -12.87 3.07 -5.99
N THR A 43 -11.81 2.27 -6.14
CA THR A 43 -11.66 0.96 -5.50
C THR A 43 -11.82 1.04 -3.97
N ARG A 44 -11.32 2.10 -3.33
CA ARG A 44 -11.44 2.37 -1.88
C ARG A 44 -12.88 2.53 -1.39
N LEU A 45 -13.85 2.87 -2.25
CA LEU A 45 -15.26 2.85 -1.85
C LEU A 45 -15.79 1.42 -1.65
N LEU A 46 -15.21 0.45 -2.35
CA LEU A 46 -15.68 -0.93 -2.40
C LEU A 46 -14.85 -1.88 -1.51
N LEU A 47 -13.57 -1.58 -1.31
CA LEU A 47 -12.62 -2.42 -0.59
C LEU A 47 -12.20 -1.78 0.75
N VAL A 48 -13.16 -1.48 1.62
CA VAL A 48 -12.92 -1.02 2.98
C VAL A 48 -12.92 -2.22 3.92
N GLU A 49 -11.84 -2.41 4.69
CA GLU A 49 -11.73 -3.51 5.66
C GLU A 49 -12.58 -3.28 6.90
N ASP A 50 -12.43 -2.11 7.53
CA ASP A 50 -13.17 -1.70 8.73
C ASP A 50 -14.15 -0.56 8.41
N GLU A 51 -15.36 -0.90 8.02
CA GLU A 51 -16.42 0.08 7.79
C GLU A 51 -17.04 0.59 9.10
N LEU A 52 -17.15 1.92 9.24
CA LEU A 52 -17.74 2.57 10.41
C LEU A 52 -19.16 3.10 10.12
N SER A 53 -19.98 2.28 9.47
CA SER A 53 -21.35 2.63 9.04
C SER A 53 -21.43 3.91 8.19
N TRP A 54 -20.41 4.19 7.39
CA TRP A 54 -20.42 5.34 6.49
C TRP A 54 -21.47 5.16 5.38
N GLU A 55 -22.36 6.13 5.26
CA GLU A 55 -23.44 6.14 4.26
C GLU A 55 -23.16 7.08 3.08
N THR A 56 -22.21 7.99 3.23
CA THR A 56 -21.85 8.99 2.22
C THR A 56 -20.35 9.08 2.07
N ALA A 57 -19.89 9.45 0.88
CA ALA A 57 -18.50 9.69 0.57
C ALA A 57 -18.36 10.77 -0.49
N ALA A 58 -17.20 11.40 -0.53
CA ALA A 58 -16.81 12.32 -1.60
C ALA A 58 -15.51 11.82 -2.23
N THR A 59 -15.44 11.87 -3.56
CA THR A 59 -14.23 11.55 -4.31
C THR A 59 -13.89 12.70 -5.23
N TRP A 60 -12.60 12.92 -5.44
CA TRP A 60 -12.08 13.83 -6.45
C TRP A 60 -11.26 13.00 -7.44
N PRO A 61 -11.56 13.06 -8.75
CA PRO A 61 -10.66 12.51 -9.76
C PRO A 61 -9.30 13.18 -9.63
N VAL A 62 -8.24 12.40 -9.66
CA VAL A 62 -6.86 12.91 -9.67
C VAL A 62 -6.27 12.63 -11.03
N PRO A 63 -6.13 13.63 -11.92
CA PRO A 63 -5.42 13.44 -13.18
C PRO A 63 -3.96 13.12 -12.87
N VAL A 64 -3.43 12.07 -13.48
CA VAL A 64 -2.00 11.75 -13.38
C VAL A 64 -1.26 12.73 -14.31
N PRO A 65 -0.35 13.56 -13.80
CA PRO A 65 0.39 14.48 -14.66
C PRO A 65 1.27 13.73 -15.66
N ASP A 66 1.37 14.21 -16.90
CA ASP A 66 2.19 13.57 -17.95
C ASP A 66 3.68 13.44 -17.59
N TRP A 67 4.15 14.29 -16.68
CA TRP A 67 5.54 14.27 -16.19
C TRP A 67 5.77 13.27 -15.05
N ALA A 68 4.71 12.76 -14.41
CA ALA A 68 4.84 11.93 -13.22
C ALA A 68 5.32 10.52 -13.58
N ARG A 69 6.42 10.10 -12.97
CA ARG A 69 6.94 8.74 -13.06
C ARG A 69 6.27 7.91 -11.97
N VAL A 70 5.27 7.14 -12.37
CA VAL A 70 4.56 6.20 -11.49
C VAL A 70 5.21 4.83 -11.61
N LEU A 71 5.75 4.31 -10.51
CA LEU A 71 6.20 2.93 -10.42
C LEU A 71 5.00 2.02 -10.12
N GLU A 72 4.78 0.99 -10.92
CA GLU A 72 3.70 0.03 -10.70
C GLU A 72 4.26 -1.27 -10.12
N ILE A 73 3.67 -1.75 -9.02
CA ILE A 73 3.93 -3.05 -8.42
C ILE A 73 2.79 -3.98 -8.81
N THR A 74 3.09 -4.93 -9.70
CA THR A 74 2.11 -5.88 -10.24
C THR A 74 2.21 -7.27 -9.62
N GLY A 75 3.27 -7.53 -8.86
CA GLY A 75 3.48 -8.80 -8.19
C GLY A 75 4.71 -8.86 -7.29
N PRO A 76 5.08 -10.07 -6.81
CA PRO A 76 6.12 -10.23 -5.80
C PRO A 76 7.52 -9.81 -6.28
N GLN A 77 7.82 -10.03 -7.56
CA GLN A 77 9.13 -9.69 -8.10
C GLN A 77 9.34 -8.17 -8.15
N ASP A 78 8.35 -7.40 -8.61
CA ASP A 78 8.42 -5.93 -8.64
C ASP A 78 8.67 -5.35 -7.25
N TRP A 79 8.01 -5.92 -6.22
CA TRP A 79 8.22 -5.53 -4.83
C TRP A 79 9.65 -5.84 -4.36
N VAL A 80 10.15 -7.06 -4.62
CA VAL A 80 11.51 -7.45 -4.24
C VAL A 80 12.55 -6.59 -4.96
N ASP A 81 12.36 -6.32 -6.25
CA ASP A 81 13.26 -5.48 -7.04
C ASP A 81 13.30 -4.05 -6.50
N LEU A 82 12.15 -3.47 -6.13
CA LEU A 82 12.08 -2.15 -5.49
C LEU A 82 12.85 -2.13 -4.16
N VAL A 83 12.65 -3.14 -3.30
CA VAL A 83 13.34 -3.28 -2.00
C VAL A 83 14.84 -3.42 -2.20
N LEU A 84 15.29 -4.21 -3.17
CA LEU A 84 16.72 -4.41 -3.45
C LEU A 84 17.38 -3.19 -4.09
N ARG A 85 16.63 -2.41 -4.87
CA ARG A 85 17.10 -1.15 -5.47
C ARG A 85 17.26 -0.05 -4.42
N HIS A 86 16.35 0.02 -3.45
CA HIS A 86 16.34 1.04 -2.39
C HIS A 86 16.25 0.39 -0.99
N PRO A 87 17.28 -0.34 -0.52
CA PRO A 87 17.13 -1.12 0.70
C PRO A 87 17.23 -0.26 1.96
N LEU A 88 16.23 -0.36 2.83
CA LEU A 88 16.27 0.12 4.20
C LEU A 88 16.17 -1.05 5.18
N ASP A 89 17.15 -1.20 6.06
CA ASP A 89 17.11 -2.22 7.13
C ASP A 89 16.15 -1.79 8.23
N VAL A 90 15.11 -2.60 8.43
CA VAL A 90 14.09 -2.37 9.44
C VAL A 90 14.00 -3.50 10.45
N THR A 91 14.99 -4.40 10.48
CA THR A 91 15.07 -5.57 11.37
C THR A 91 14.84 -5.18 12.82
N ALA A 92 15.42 -4.06 13.24
CA ALA A 92 15.27 -3.56 14.59
C ALA A 92 13.80 -3.29 14.97
N SER A 93 12.98 -2.85 14.02
CA SER A 93 11.61 -2.40 14.28
C SER A 93 10.55 -3.45 13.93
N ARG A 94 10.72 -4.22 12.85
CA ARG A 94 9.68 -5.13 12.33
C ARG A 94 9.81 -6.58 12.81
N ARG A 95 10.95 -7.00 13.36
CA ARG A 95 11.24 -8.42 13.62
C ARG A 95 10.19 -9.15 14.46
N HIS A 96 9.51 -8.46 15.37
CA HIS A 96 8.54 -9.10 16.25
C HIS A 96 7.22 -9.36 15.52
N ASP A 97 6.63 -8.32 14.93
CA ASP A 97 5.35 -8.41 14.24
C ASP A 97 5.47 -9.25 12.96
N TRP A 98 6.56 -9.08 12.19
CA TRP A 98 6.77 -9.86 10.97
C TRP A 98 7.11 -11.32 11.25
N TRP A 99 7.86 -11.62 12.33
CA TRP A 99 8.06 -13.01 12.75
C TRP A 99 6.75 -13.67 13.15
N ARG A 100 5.88 -12.97 13.91
CA ARG A 100 4.57 -13.51 14.29
C ARG A 100 3.69 -13.81 13.08
N ALA A 101 3.71 -12.94 12.08
CA ALA A 101 2.88 -13.09 10.88
C ALA A 101 3.41 -14.13 9.89
N THR A 102 4.74 -14.26 9.76
CA THR A 102 5.35 -14.99 8.63
C THR A 102 6.33 -16.10 9.04
N GLY A 103 6.80 -16.09 10.29
CA GLY A 103 7.87 -16.96 10.76
C GLY A 103 9.27 -16.60 10.26
N ALA A 104 9.42 -15.55 9.43
CA ALA A 104 10.71 -15.14 8.89
C ALA A 104 11.69 -14.70 9.99
N VAL A 105 12.95 -15.12 9.86
CA VAL A 105 14.04 -14.78 10.77
C VAL A 105 15.24 -14.34 9.93
N GLY A 106 15.85 -13.22 10.35
CA GLY A 106 17.01 -12.65 9.68
C GLY A 106 16.83 -11.15 9.40
N PRO A 107 17.71 -10.58 8.56
CA PRO A 107 17.58 -9.20 8.10
C PRO A 107 16.23 -8.96 7.41
N LEU A 108 15.56 -7.87 7.79
CA LEU A 108 14.28 -7.44 7.21
C LEU A 108 14.45 -6.11 6.49
N LEU A 109 13.98 -6.06 5.25
CA LEU A 109 14.14 -4.91 4.36
C LEU A 109 12.80 -4.37 3.88
N ILE A 110 12.72 -3.05 3.75
CA ILE A 110 11.67 -2.33 3.01
C ILE A 110 12.33 -1.34 2.04
N PRO A 111 11.57 -0.73 1.11
CA PRO A 111 12.07 0.39 0.34
C PRO A 111 12.40 1.59 1.24
N ASP A 112 13.56 2.22 1.04
CA ASP A 112 13.82 3.56 1.53
C ASP A 112 12.98 4.54 0.72
N TRP A 113 11.80 4.87 1.25
CA TRP A 113 10.85 5.75 0.60
C TRP A 113 11.40 7.15 0.27
N SER A 114 12.41 7.62 1.02
CA SER A 114 13.07 8.90 0.69
C SER A 114 13.93 8.76 -0.55
N ALA A 115 14.61 7.62 -0.72
CA ALA A 115 15.37 7.33 -1.92
C ALA A 115 14.45 7.07 -3.13
N VAL A 116 13.34 6.35 -2.93
CA VAL A 116 12.33 6.11 -3.98
C VAL A 116 11.74 7.44 -4.48
N ALA A 117 11.46 8.39 -3.59
CA ALA A 117 10.97 9.73 -3.94
C ALA A 117 11.95 10.55 -4.79
N GLY A 118 13.25 10.20 -4.81
CA GLY A 118 14.23 10.81 -5.71
C GLY A 118 14.08 10.36 -7.17
N GLU A 119 13.37 9.25 -7.41
CA GLU A 119 13.26 8.61 -8.72
C GLU A 119 11.83 8.51 -9.25
N PHE A 120 10.84 8.49 -8.38
CA PHE A 120 9.43 8.31 -8.73
C PHE A 120 8.58 9.30 -7.96
N GLU A 121 7.53 9.78 -8.60
CA GLU A 121 6.58 10.69 -7.99
C GLU A 121 5.36 9.99 -7.41
N ALA A 122 5.15 8.73 -7.80
CA ALA A 122 4.22 7.85 -7.11
C ALA A 122 4.62 6.38 -7.22
N VAL A 123 4.11 5.57 -6.29
CA VAL A 123 4.13 4.11 -6.39
C VAL A 123 2.71 3.59 -6.27
N HIS A 124 2.27 2.82 -7.26
CA HIS A 124 0.96 2.19 -7.34
C HIS A 124 1.10 0.68 -7.13
N LEU A 125 0.22 0.13 -6.30
CA LEU A 125 0.08 -1.32 -6.15
C LEU A 125 -1.21 -1.76 -6.85
N THR A 126 -1.10 -2.64 -7.84
CA THR A 126 -2.31 -3.18 -8.49
C THR A 126 -3.06 -4.14 -7.57
N VAL A 127 -4.32 -4.42 -7.88
CA VAL A 127 -5.10 -5.45 -7.15
C VAL A 127 -4.43 -6.83 -7.24
N ASP A 128 -3.92 -7.19 -8.42
CA ASP A 128 -3.21 -8.47 -8.62
C ASP A 128 -1.89 -8.50 -7.85
N GLY A 129 -1.17 -7.38 -7.81
CA GLY A 129 0.04 -7.20 -7.00
C GLY A 129 -0.26 -7.40 -5.52
N TYR A 130 -1.33 -6.77 -5.02
CA TYR A 130 -1.79 -6.95 -3.65
C TYR A 130 -2.09 -8.43 -3.34
N LEU A 131 -2.94 -9.08 -4.12
CA LEU A 131 -3.37 -10.48 -3.88
C LEU A 131 -2.23 -11.49 -3.96
N SER A 132 -1.23 -11.22 -4.80
CA SER A 132 -0.08 -12.11 -5.00
C SER A 132 1.06 -11.88 -4.00
N THR A 133 1.12 -10.71 -3.34
CA THR A 133 2.31 -10.24 -2.61
C THR A 133 2.05 -9.96 -1.13
N ALA A 134 0.91 -9.37 -0.78
CA ALA A 134 0.66 -8.83 0.55
C ALA A 134 0.78 -9.89 1.66
N GLY A 135 1.45 -9.54 2.76
CA GLY A 135 1.60 -10.39 3.95
C GLY A 135 2.53 -11.59 3.79
N ARG A 136 3.10 -11.84 2.61
CA ARG A 136 4.05 -12.93 2.38
C ARG A 136 5.47 -12.51 2.76
N ALA A 137 6.22 -13.39 3.41
CA ALA A 137 7.66 -13.24 3.52
C ALA A 137 8.32 -13.63 2.19
N LEU A 138 8.91 -12.65 1.53
CA LEU A 138 9.58 -12.79 0.25
C LEU A 138 11.10 -12.70 0.45
N PRO A 139 11.89 -13.59 -0.17
CA PRO A 139 13.34 -13.48 -0.15
C PRO A 139 13.79 -12.15 -0.79
N ALA A 140 14.67 -11.43 -0.09
CA ALA A 140 15.27 -10.18 -0.52
C ALA A 140 16.77 -10.25 -0.23
N ASP A 141 17.43 -11.21 -0.85
CA ASP A 141 18.85 -11.50 -0.62
C ASP A 141 19.72 -10.37 -1.15
N ARG A 142 20.59 -9.84 -0.29
CA ARG A 142 21.69 -8.97 -0.71
C ARG A 142 22.93 -9.83 -0.95
N VAL A 143 23.91 -9.28 -1.68
CA VAL A 143 25.16 -10.00 -1.98
C VAL A 143 25.79 -10.54 -0.70
N GLY A 144 25.79 -11.87 -0.56
CA GLY A 144 26.35 -12.58 0.60
C GLY A 144 25.54 -12.48 1.90
N THR A 145 24.31 -11.98 1.88
CA THR A 145 23.46 -11.83 3.07
C THR A 145 22.00 -12.15 2.74
N PRO A 146 21.47 -13.31 3.19
CA PRO A 146 20.06 -13.62 3.07
C PRO A 146 19.19 -12.58 3.76
N GLY A 147 18.05 -12.25 3.18
CA GLY A 147 17.15 -11.22 3.71
C GLY A 147 15.71 -11.50 3.37
N TRP A 148 14.80 -10.81 4.06
CA TRP A 148 13.36 -10.94 3.83
C TRP A 148 12.71 -9.58 3.69
N THR A 149 11.61 -9.55 2.94
CA THR A 149 10.70 -8.40 2.88
C THR A 149 9.26 -8.88 2.96
N VAL A 150 8.38 -8.01 3.44
CA VAL A 150 6.93 -8.22 3.49
C VAL A 150 6.27 -6.96 2.98
N LEU A 151 5.40 -7.08 1.97
CA LEU A 151 4.49 -6.01 1.59
C LEU A 151 3.36 -5.97 2.63
N ALA A 152 3.51 -5.05 3.58
CA ALA A 152 2.66 -4.89 4.75
C ALA A 152 2.02 -3.50 4.80
N GLY A 153 0.69 -3.46 4.96
CA GLY A 153 -0.08 -2.23 5.20
C GLY A 153 -0.28 -1.36 3.96
N TRP A 154 -0.55 -1.98 2.80
CA TRP A 154 -0.84 -1.31 1.54
C TRP A 154 -2.23 -1.73 1.06
N ASP A 155 -3.13 -0.78 0.83
CA ASP A 155 -4.49 -1.07 0.34
C ASP A 155 -4.46 -1.56 -1.12
N PRO A 156 -5.34 -2.48 -1.53
CA PRO A 156 -5.43 -2.90 -2.92
C PRO A 156 -5.72 -1.70 -3.84
N ASP A 157 -5.02 -1.62 -4.97
CA ASP A 157 -5.16 -0.54 -5.95
C ASP A 157 -4.76 0.85 -5.44
N ALA A 158 -4.06 0.95 -4.31
CA ALA A 158 -3.63 2.24 -3.77
C ALA A 158 -2.35 2.75 -4.42
N THR A 159 -2.33 4.05 -4.71
CA THR A 159 -1.19 4.83 -5.18
C THR A 159 -0.73 5.79 -4.09
N TRP A 160 0.51 5.64 -3.64
CA TRP A 160 1.16 6.59 -2.74
C TRP A 160 1.89 7.64 -3.56
N TRP A 161 1.51 8.90 -3.40
CA TRP A 161 2.18 10.03 -4.07
C TRP A 161 3.34 10.51 -3.20
N LEU A 162 4.55 10.42 -3.75
CA LEU A 162 5.81 10.81 -3.10
C LEU A 162 6.17 12.29 -3.39
N THR A 163 5.26 12.98 -4.07
CA THR A 163 5.28 14.41 -4.36
C THR A 163 3.92 15.00 -4.00
N ASP A 164 3.88 16.33 -3.86
CA ASP A 164 2.62 17.05 -3.75
C ASP A 164 1.80 16.92 -5.04
N LEU A 165 0.48 16.73 -4.87
CA LEU A 165 -0.51 16.80 -5.92
C LEU A 165 -1.20 18.17 -5.89
N PHE A 166 -1.41 18.77 -7.07
CA PHE A 166 -1.95 20.13 -7.16
C PHE A 166 -3.27 20.23 -7.92
N GLU A 167 -3.68 19.20 -8.65
CA GLU A 167 -4.88 19.21 -9.47
C GLU A 167 -5.87 18.15 -9.02
N LEU A 168 -7.10 18.58 -8.79
CA LEU A 168 -8.25 17.74 -8.49
C LEU A 168 -9.35 18.05 -9.51
N GLY A 169 -9.98 17.01 -10.04
CA GLY A 169 -11.17 17.13 -10.86
C GLY A 169 -12.40 17.53 -10.05
N GLU A 170 -13.54 17.61 -10.74
CA GLU A 170 -14.81 17.90 -10.10
C GLU A 170 -15.19 16.83 -9.07
N GLN A 171 -15.62 17.28 -7.89
CA GLN A 171 -16.04 16.41 -6.81
C GLN A 171 -17.26 15.57 -7.24
N VAL A 172 -17.23 14.29 -6.90
CA VAL A 172 -18.39 13.41 -6.99
C VAL A 172 -18.80 13.01 -5.58
N ASN A 173 -20.06 13.27 -5.24
CA ASN A 173 -20.67 12.80 -4.01
C ASN A 173 -21.30 11.44 -4.24
N TRP A 174 -21.16 10.55 -3.26
CA TRP A 174 -21.64 9.18 -3.32
C TRP A 174 -22.54 8.88 -2.13
N ARG A 175 -23.53 8.04 -2.39
CA ARG A 175 -24.38 7.44 -1.36
C ARG A 175 -24.28 5.92 -1.41
N ARG A 176 -24.07 5.31 -0.26
CA ARG A 176 -24.10 3.86 -0.08
C ARG A 176 -25.53 3.36 -0.25
N ARG A 177 -25.67 2.19 -0.85
CA ARG A 177 -26.91 1.43 -0.95
C ARG A 177 -26.82 0.22 -0.04
N ASP A 178 -27.96 -0.14 0.56
CA ASP A 178 -28.12 -1.31 1.43
C ASP A 178 -28.22 -2.61 0.61
N ASP A 179 -27.27 -2.82 -0.28
CA ASP A 179 -27.12 -4.03 -1.09
C ASP A 179 -26.07 -4.98 -0.48
N GLU A 180 -26.08 -6.25 -0.88
CA GLU A 180 -25.06 -7.23 -0.51
C GLU A 180 -24.42 -7.85 -1.78
N PRO A 181 -23.15 -7.56 -2.11
CA PRO A 181 -22.24 -6.63 -1.43
C PRO A 181 -22.68 -5.15 -1.59
N PRO A 182 -22.25 -4.25 -0.70
CA PRO A 182 -22.63 -2.84 -0.73
C PRO A 182 -22.22 -2.18 -2.04
N ARG A 183 -23.11 -1.32 -2.55
CA ARG A 183 -22.87 -0.54 -3.76
C ARG A 183 -22.88 0.95 -3.45
N TRP A 184 -22.15 1.71 -4.25
CA TRP A 184 -22.16 3.17 -4.21
C TRP A 184 -22.74 3.73 -5.50
N THR A 185 -23.56 4.76 -5.38
CA THR A 185 -24.11 5.51 -6.52
C THR A 185 -23.84 7.00 -6.36
N PRO A 186 -23.57 7.74 -7.45
CA PRO A 186 -23.53 9.19 -7.41
C PRO A 186 -24.81 9.76 -6.79
N ALA A 187 -24.66 10.75 -5.91
CA ALA A 187 -25.74 11.44 -5.20
C ALA A 187 -26.16 12.72 -5.91
#